data_AF-A0A356V5F0-F1
#
_entry.id   AF-A0A356V5F0-F1
#
_cell.length_a   1.000
_cell.length_b   1.000
_cell.length_c   1.000
_cell.angle_alpha   90.00
_cell.angle_beta   90.00
_cell.angle_gamma   90.00
#
_symmetry.space_group_name_H-M   'P 1'
#
loop_
_entity.id
_entity.type
_entity.pdbx_description
1 polymer ?
#
loop_
_entity_poly.entity_id
_entity_poly.type
_entity_poly.pdbx_seq_one_letter_code
_entity_poly.pdbx_strand_id
1 'polypeptide(L)'
;MNNSTSIIYHIGAPFTDSEQLTWSLRQDNQMMVDNGVMIRRPKEYRVRIKEMLAELQGDIPSVVDQERLLASITKKQEFDRLILSDPTFMGSPVWMFFGGSLYPNVAKNTAAIRNLFPDNPCEFFLGISNLTSFVPAAFKAQNKKDYAQFIDGTDLFSVRWSEVIQNIQKAVPGCPVTVWCNEDTPIIWPTILREFAGLDSQTRLKGELDIMRNITSETLFKLLVKYLDIR
;
A
#
# COMPACT_ATOMS: atom_id res chain seq x y z
N MET A 1 -11.08 -20.41 -10.58
CA MET A 1 -9.96 -19.84 -9.81
C MET A 1 -9.63 -20.75 -8.64
N ASN A 2 -8.38 -20.79 -8.17
CA ASN A 2 -8.02 -21.45 -6.92
C ASN A 2 -8.33 -20.47 -5.78
N ASN A 3 -9.39 -20.71 -5.00
CA ASN A 3 -9.86 -19.79 -3.95
C ASN A 3 -8.88 -19.64 -2.77
N SER A 4 -7.73 -20.31 -2.82
CA SER A 4 -6.69 -20.27 -1.81
C SER A 4 -5.70 -19.10 -1.98
N THR A 5 -5.72 -18.38 -3.11
CA THR A 5 -4.74 -17.32 -3.39
C THR A 5 -5.16 -15.97 -2.81
N SER A 6 -4.25 -15.32 -2.09
CA SER A 6 -4.51 -14.06 -1.37
C SER A 6 -4.09 -12.83 -2.17
N ILE A 7 -4.88 -11.76 -2.07
CA ILE A 7 -4.59 -10.47 -2.70
C ILE A 7 -4.30 -9.42 -1.62
N ILE A 8 -3.13 -8.81 -1.69
CA ILE A 8 -2.63 -7.90 -0.67
C ILE A 8 -2.53 -6.50 -1.24
N TYR A 9 -3.21 -5.54 -0.62
CA TYR A 9 -3.23 -4.16 -1.05
C TYR A 9 -2.44 -3.27 -0.10
N HIS A 10 -1.31 -2.74 -0.56
CA HIS A 10 -0.69 -1.55 0.04
C HIS A 10 -1.42 -0.32 -0.49
N ILE A 11 -2.26 0.29 0.35
CA ILE A 11 -3.17 1.38 -0.07
C ILE A 11 -2.61 2.77 0.23
N GLY A 12 -1.42 2.86 0.83
CA GLY A 12 -0.71 4.08 1.16
C GLY A 12 -0.29 4.10 2.63
N ALA A 13 -0.23 5.27 3.27
CA ALA A 13 -0.53 6.59 2.75
C ALA A 13 0.57 7.05 1.77
N PRO A 14 0.26 7.94 0.81
CA PRO A 14 1.28 8.63 0.01
C PRO A 14 2.33 9.31 0.90
N PHE A 15 3.50 9.63 0.33
CA PHE A 15 4.57 10.37 1.04
C PHE A 15 5.13 9.66 2.29
N THR A 16 5.06 8.33 2.32
CA THR A 16 5.57 7.49 3.42
C THR A 16 6.87 6.77 3.01
N ASP A 17 6.77 5.54 2.50
CA ASP A 17 7.88 4.66 2.15
C ASP A 17 8.50 4.97 0.77
N SER A 18 7.98 5.96 0.04
CA SER A 18 8.42 6.29 -1.33
C SER A 18 8.42 5.09 -2.29
N GLU A 19 7.44 4.19 -2.14
CA GLU A 19 7.30 2.94 -2.90
C GLU A 19 8.43 1.91 -2.66
N GLN A 20 9.25 2.12 -1.64
CA GLN A 20 10.40 1.27 -1.34
C GLN A 20 9.96 -0.18 -1.06
N LEU A 21 8.73 -0.42 -0.58
CA LEU A 21 8.22 -1.77 -0.30
C LEU A 21 8.39 -2.72 -1.49
N THR A 22 7.98 -2.29 -2.67
CA THR A 22 8.08 -3.12 -3.87
C THR A 22 9.54 -3.34 -4.26
N TRP A 23 10.40 -2.34 -4.07
CA TRP A 23 11.80 -2.43 -4.47
C TRP A 23 12.63 -3.28 -3.50
N SER A 24 12.39 -3.18 -2.20
CA SER A 24 13.03 -3.99 -1.16
C SER A 24 12.74 -5.47 -1.35
N LEU A 25 11.47 -5.86 -1.51
CA LEU A 25 11.12 -7.27 -1.67
C LEU A 25 11.63 -7.86 -3.00
N ARG A 26 11.70 -7.05 -4.06
CA ARG A 26 12.19 -7.49 -5.38
C ARG A 26 13.68 -7.80 -5.41
N GLN A 27 14.45 -7.38 -4.40
CA GLN A 27 15.86 -7.79 -4.27
C GLN A 27 16.01 -9.30 -4.05
N ASP A 28 14.95 -9.95 -3.53
CA ASP A 28 14.86 -11.38 -3.26
C ASP A 28 13.84 -12.11 -4.15
N ASN A 29 13.71 -11.68 -5.41
CA ASN A 29 12.67 -12.16 -6.33
C ASN A 29 12.58 -13.69 -6.44
N GLN A 30 13.69 -14.42 -6.42
CA GLN A 30 13.65 -15.89 -6.48
C GLN A 30 13.03 -16.47 -5.21
N MET A 31 13.47 -16.03 -4.03
CA MET A 31 12.92 -16.49 -2.76
C MET A 31 11.44 -16.12 -2.62
N MET A 32 11.01 -14.97 -3.15
CA MET A 32 9.59 -14.62 -3.21
C MET A 32 8.80 -15.64 -4.04
N VAL A 33 9.29 -16.00 -5.23
CA VAL A 33 8.66 -17.01 -6.10
C VAL A 33 8.64 -18.37 -5.42
N ASP A 34 9.73 -18.78 -4.77
CA ASP A 34 9.82 -20.07 -4.07
C ASP A 34 8.84 -20.18 -2.89
N ASN A 35 8.41 -19.05 -2.31
CA ASN A 35 7.38 -18.96 -1.27
C ASN A 35 5.99 -18.61 -1.82
N GLY A 36 5.77 -18.69 -3.14
CA GLY A 36 4.46 -18.40 -3.74
C GLY A 36 4.07 -16.91 -3.73
N VAL A 37 5.01 -16.00 -3.45
CA VAL A 37 4.78 -14.56 -3.36
C VAL A 37 5.08 -13.89 -4.70
N MET A 38 4.05 -13.31 -5.31
CA MET A 38 4.16 -12.59 -6.57
C MET A 38 4.27 -11.08 -6.34
N ILE A 39 5.40 -10.52 -6.78
CA ILE A 39 5.67 -9.09 -6.70
C ILE A 39 5.88 -8.52 -8.10
N ARG A 40 4.94 -7.68 -8.52
CA ARG A 40 4.94 -7.08 -9.86
C ARG A 40 5.45 -5.65 -9.80
N ARG A 41 6.08 -5.18 -10.88
CA ARG A 41 6.45 -3.76 -10.95
C ARG A 41 5.15 -2.94 -11.04
N PRO A 42 5.04 -1.79 -10.36
CA PRO A 42 3.79 -1.04 -10.33
C PRO A 42 3.20 -0.70 -11.71
N LYS A 43 4.06 -0.38 -12.66
CA LYS A 43 3.67 -0.13 -14.06
C LYS A 43 3.00 -1.30 -14.77
N GLU A 44 3.14 -2.52 -14.26
CA GLU A 44 2.55 -3.73 -14.85
C GLU A 44 1.07 -3.92 -14.47
N TYR A 45 0.55 -3.22 -13.47
CA TYR A 45 -0.83 -3.39 -13.02
C TYR A 45 -1.59 -2.09 -12.76
N ARG A 46 -0.94 -1.01 -12.31
CA ARG A 46 -1.64 0.19 -11.83
C ARG A 46 -2.58 0.82 -12.87
N VAL A 47 -2.15 0.91 -14.13
CA VAL A 47 -2.98 1.47 -15.22
C VAL A 47 -4.21 0.60 -15.45
N ARG A 48 -4.02 -0.72 -15.59
CA ARG A 48 -5.12 -1.68 -15.82
C ARG A 48 -6.12 -1.73 -14.68
N ILE A 49 -5.65 -1.68 -13.44
CA ILE A 49 -6.52 -1.60 -12.26
C ILE A 49 -7.32 -0.29 -12.29
N LYS A 50 -6.69 0.85 -12.60
CA LYS A 50 -7.38 2.14 -12.68
C LYS A 50 -8.43 2.17 -13.79
N GLU A 51 -8.13 1.60 -14.96
CA GLU A 51 -9.08 1.46 -16.07
C GLU A 51 -10.27 0.60 -15.65
N MET A 52 -10.02 -0.59 -15.09
CA MET A 52 -11.08 -1.48 -14.60
C MET A 52 -11.97 -0.82 -13.53
N LEU A 53 -11.37 -0.15 -12.53
CA LEU A 53 -12.12 0.55 -11.50
C LEU A 53 -12.98 1.70 -12.07
N ALA A 54 -12.48 2.39 -13.09
CA ALA A 54 -13.22 3.45 -13.77
C ALA A 54 -14.37 2.91 -14.62
N GLU A 55 -14.21 1.74 -15.24
CA GLU A 55 -15.27 1.06 -16.01
C GLU A 55 -16.37 0.53 -15.09
N LEU A 56 -16.02 -0.11 -13.98
CA LEU A 56 -16.97 -0.77 -13.07
C LEU A 56 -17.76 0.20 -12.18
N GLN A 57 -17.20 1.39 -11.88
CA GLN A 57 -17.83 2.36 -10.97
C GLN A 57 -18.21 1.82 -9.58
N GLY A 58 -17.59 0.71 -9.15
CA GLY A 58 -17.84 0.03 -7.87
C GLY A 58 -18.53 -1.32 -8.00
N ASP A 59 -19.05 -1.68 -9.17
CA ASP A 59 -19.62 -3.00 -9.42
C ASP A 59 -18.57 -4.10 -9.41
N ILE A 60 -19.03 -5.34 -9.21
CA ILE A 60 -18.17 -6.52 -9.26
C ILE A 60 -17.91 -6.87 -10.74
N PRO A 61 -16.65 -7.02 -11.18
CA PRO A 61 -16.34 -7.45 -12.53
C PRO A 61 -16.87 -8.86 -12.78
N SER A 62 -17.23 -9.16 -14.03
CA SER A 62 -17.57 -10.52 -14.43
C SER A 62 -16.40 -11.47 -14.15
N VAL A 63 -16.66 -12.75 -13.91
CA VAL A 63 -15.59 -13.77 -13.70
C VAL A 63 -14.57 -13.74 -14.83
N VAL A 64 -15.03 -13.52 -16.08
CA VAL A 64 -14.16 -13.42 -17.26
C VAL A 64 -13.24 -12.20 -17.19
N ASP A 65 -13.75 -11.05 -16.73
CA ASP A 65 -12.94 -9.83 -16.59
C ASP A 65 -11.97 -9.92 -15.40
N GLN A 66 -12.38 -10.58 -14.32
CA GLN A 66 -11.50 -10.92 -13.19
C GLN A 66 -10.32 -11.78 -13.66
N GLU A 67 -10.59 -12.88 -14.37
CA GLU A 67 -9.57 -13.77 -14.92
C GLU A 67 -8.65 -13.04 -15.91
N ARG A 68 -9.21 -12.18 -16.77
CA ARG A 68 -8.45 -11.37 -17.72
C ARG A 68 -7.50 -10.40 -17.01
N LEU A 69 -8.02 -9.66 -16.02
CA LEU A 69 -7.21 -8.73 -15.23
C LEU A 69 -6.09 -9.48 -14.53
N LEU A 70 -6.40 -10.56 -13.83
CA LEU A 70 -5.41 -11.37 -13.10
C LEU A 70 -4.34 -11.92 -14.05
N ALA A 71 -4.75 -12.56 -15.15
CA ALA A 71 -3.81 -13.10 -16.14
C ALA A 71 -2.90 -12.01 -16.75
N SER A 72 -3.41 -10.78 -16.92
CA SER A 72 -2.61 -9.66 -17.42
C SER A 72 -1.54 -9.20 -16.42
N ILE A 73 -1.82 -9.31 -15.12
CA ILE A 73 -0.91 -8.94 -14.02
C ILE A 73 0.12 -10.04 -13.81
N THR A 74 -0.34 -11.28 -13.69
CA THR A 74 0.46 -12.45 -13.30
C THR A 74 1.15 -13.14 -14.45
N LYS A 75 0.79 -12.80 -15.71
CA LYS A 75 1.25 -13.48 -16.92
C LYS A 75 0.99 -14.99 -16.87
N LYS A 76 -0.13 -15.38 -16.24
CA LYS A 76 -0.57 -16.78 -16.06
C LYS A 76 0.42 -17.65 -15.25
N GLN A 77 1.22 -17.03 -14.41
CA GLN A 77 2.05 -17.75 -13.42
C GLN A 77 1.21 -18.03 -12.17
N GLU A 78 1.41 -19.20 -11.59
CA GLU A 78 0.83 -19.57 -10.30
C GLU A 78 1.44 -18.74 -9.15
N PHE A 79 0.65 -18.47 -8.13
CA PHE A 79 1.04 -17.74 -6.93
C PHE A 79 0.07 -18.06 -5.79
N ASP A 80 0.54 -17.95 -4.56
CA ASP A 80 -0.30 -18.05 -3.35
C ASP A 80 -0.64 -16.66 -2.80
N ARG A 81 0.23 -15.66 -3.03
CA ARG A 81 0.06 -14.29 -2.54
C ARG A 81 0.46 -13.25 -3.60
N LEU A 82 -0.44 -12.37 -3.98
CA LEU A 82 -0.17 -11.27 -4.93
C LEU A 82 -0.17 -9.93 -4.21
N ILE A 83 0.95 -9.21 -4.29
CA ILE A 83 1.10 -7.88 -3.69
C ILE A 83 0.85 -6.78 -4.71
N LEU A 84 -0.11 -5.91 -4.44
CA LEU A 84 -0.49 -4.75 -5.24
C LEU A 84 -0.34 -3.48 -4.40
N SER A 85 0.48 -2.55 -4.86
CA SER A 85 0.83 -1.32 -4.15
C SER A 85 0.52 -0.10 -5.01
N ASP A 86 -0.40 0.73 -4.57
CA ASP A 86 -0.64 2.04 -5.17
C ASP A 86 -1.07 3.02 -4.06
N PRO A 87 -0.27 4.07 -3.80
CA PRO A 87 -0.61 5.07 -2.78
C PRO A 87 -1.89 5.84 -3.09
N THR A 88 -2.43 5.72 -4.31
CA THR A 88 -3.69 6.34 -4.73
C THR A 88 -4.91 5.46 -4.55
N PHE A 89 -4.77 4.22 -4.03
CA PHE A 89 -5.92 3.33 -3.77
C PHE A 89 -6.90 3.90 -2.74
N MET A 90 -6.45 4.66 -1.73
CA MET A 90 -7.37 5.37 -0.82
C MET A 90 -8.07 6.56 -1.50
N GLY A 91 -7.51 7.07 -2.60
CA GLY A 91 -7.94 8.26 -3.29
C GLY A 91 -6.78 9.19 -3.64
N SER A 92 -7.04 10.19 -4.48
CA SER A 92 -6.03 11.17 -4.85
C SER A 92 -5.70 12.09 -3.66
N PRO A 93 -4.41 12.32 -3.35
CA PRO A 93 -4.00 13.25 -2.29
C PRO A 93 -4.54 14.67 -2.50
N VAL A 94 -4.71 15.10 -3.75
CA VAL A 94 -5.23 16.45 -4.09
C VAL A 94 -6.67 16.65 -3.61
N TRP A 95 -7.42 15.56 -3.47
CA TRP A 95 -8.83 15.54 -3.07
C TRP A 95 -9.02 14.92 -1.68
N MET A 96 -7.94 14.78 -0.90
CA MET A 96 -7.97 14.10 0.39
C MET A 96 -8.85 14.79 1.44
N PHE A 97 -9.23 16.06 1.25
CA PHE A 97 -10.13 16.79 2.15
C PHE A 97 -11.47 17.16 1.52
N PHE A 98 -11.76 16.67 0.32
CA PHE A 98 -13.00 17.02 -0.38
C PHE A 98 -14.23 16.68 0.48
N GLY A 99 -15.12 17.63 0.71
CA GLY A 99 -16.29 17.41 1.58
C GLY A 99 -15.96 17.38 3.08
N GLY A 100 -14.85 17.98 3.51
CA GLY A 100 -14.63 18.35 4.92
C GLY A 100 -14.04 17.25 5.82
N SER A 101 -13.56 16.14 5.27
CA SER A 101 -12.98 15.03 6.04
C SER A 101 -11.76 14.42 5.34
N LEU A 102 -10.88 13.76 6.10
CA LEU A 102 -9.70 13.11 5.55
C LEU A 102 -10.08 11.82 4.80
N TYR A 103 -9.66 11.73 3.54
CA TYR A 103 -9.97 10.65 2.60
C TYR A 103 -11.47 10.27 2.62
N PRO A 104 -12.37 11.19 2.24
CA PRO A 104 -13.83 11.00 2.31
C PRO A 104 -14.31 9.77 1.53
N ASN A 105 -13.61 9.45 0.42
CA ASN A 105 -13.96 8.36 -0.48
C ASN A 105 -13.26 7.04 -0.13
N VAL A 106 -12.53 6.95 0.98
CA VAL A 106 -11.74 5.74 1.31
C VAL A 106 -12.60 4.49 1.38
N ALA A 107 -13.81 4.58 1.94
CA ALA A 107 -14.76 3.47 2.02
C ALA A 107 -15.15 2.99 0.62
N LYS A 108 -15.57 3.91 -0.26
CA LYS A 108 -15.91 3.60 -1.65
C LYS A 108 -14.73 2.97 -2.39
N ASN A 109 -13.53 3.56 -2.25
CA ASN A 109 -12.37 3.12 -3.01
C ASN A 109 -11.85 1.75 -2.55
N THR A 110 -11.84 1.49 -1.24
CA THR A 110 -11.44 0.19 -0.69
C THR A 110 -12.44 -0.92 -0.99
N ALA A 111 -13.74 -0.63 -0.98
CA ALA A 111 -14.76 -1.55 -1.48
C ALA A 111 -14.58 -1.87 -2.97
N ALA A 112 -14.32 -0.85 -3.81
CA ALA A 112 -14.13 -1.05 -5.23
C ALA A 112 -12.91 -1.92 -5.56
N ILE A 113 -11.77 -1.72 -4.89
CA ILE A 113 -10.59 -2.60 -5.07
C ILE A 113 -10.83 -4.00 -4.51
N ARG A 114 -11.55 -4.14 -3.39
CA ARG A 114 -11.95 -5.47 -2.85
C ARG A 114 -12.83 -6.24 -3.84
N ASN A 115 -13.71 -5.54 -4.54
CA ASN A 115 -14.62 -6.09 -5.55
C ASN A 115 -13.91 -6.60 -6.80
N LEU A 116 -12.65 -6.22 -7.05
CA LEU A 116 -11.89 -6.74 -8.20
C LEU A 116 -11.70 -8.25 -8.14
N PHE A 117 -11.60 -8.82 -6.93
CA PHE A 117 -11.39 -10.26 -6.69
C PHE A 117 -12.23 -10.71 -5.48
N PRO A 118 -13.56 -10.72 -5.58
CA PRO A 118 -14.48 -10.91 -4.45
C PRO A 118 -14.30 -12.26 -3.75
N ASP A 119 -13.90 -13.31 -4.48
CA ASP A 119 -13.77 -14.67 -3.95
C ASP A 119 -12.39 -14.97 -3.34
N ASN A 120 -11.42 -14.06 -3.50
CA ASN A 120 -10.08 -14.23 -2.94
C ASN A 120 -9.97 -13.62 -1.54
N PRO A 121 -9.24 -14.27 -0.60
CA PRO A 121 -8.82 -13.64 0.64
C PRO A 121 -8.08 -12.32 0.36
N CYS A 122 -8.38 -11.30 1.17
CA CYS A 122 -7.88 -9.95 0.95
C CYS A 122 -7.40 -9.31 2.27
N GLU A 123 -6.23 -8.69 2.22
CA GLU A 123 -5.64 -7.93 3.32
C GLU A 123 -5.25 -6.53 2.86
N PHE A 124 -5.44 -5.54 3.74
CA PHE A 124 -5.07 -4.15 3.51
C PHE A 124 -3.94 -3.74 4.43
N PHE A 125 -2.99 -3.00 3.88
CA PHE A 125 -1.85 -2.47 4.61
C PHE A 125 -1.75 -0.96 4.41
N LEU A 126 -1.60 -0.23 5.52
CA LEU A 126 -1.61 1.23 5.57
C LEU A 126 -0.52 1.78 6.51
N GLY A 127 0.48 2.44 5.95
CA GLY A 127 1.40 3.28 6.70
C GLY A 127 0.78 4.65 6.93
N ILE A 128 0.50 5.03 8.18
CA ILE A 128 0.02 6.36 8.53
C ILE A 128 1.19 7.26 8.93
N SER A 129 1.04 8.57 8.83
CA SER A 129 2.07 9.53 9.28
C SER A 129 1.45 10.69 10.04
N ASN A 130 2.26 11.41 10.79
CA ASN A 130 1.85 12.62 11.47
C ASN A 130 1.25 13.62 10.46
N LEU A 131 -0.01 14.02 10.72
CA LEU A 131 -0.77 14.94 9.87
C LEU A 131 -0.07 16.29 9.67
N THR A 132 0.70 16.76 10.66
CA THR A 132 1.46 18.01 10.56
C THR A 132 2.54 17.95 9.49
N SER A 133 3.10 16.76 9.20
CA SER A 133 4.07 16.56 8.12
C SER A 133 3.40 16.13 6.82
N PHE A 134 2.36 15.30 6.93
CA PHE A 134 1.66 14.72 5.78
C PHE A 134 0.89 15.75 4.96
N VAL A 135 0.12 16.63 5.62
CA VAL A 135 -0.74 17.62 4.93
C VAL A 135 0.07 18.63 4.10
N PRO A 136 1.15 19.25 4.64
CA PRO A 136 2.01 20.11 3.82
C PRO A 136 2.71 19.38 2.67
N ALA A 137 3.13 18.13 2.87
CA ALA A 137 3.73 17.33 1.81
C ALA A 137 2.74 17.08 0.66
N ALA A 138 1.49 16.72 1.00
CA ALA A 138 0.42 16.54 0.02
C ALA A 138 0.09 17.84 -0.72
N PHE A 139 0.01 18.97 -0.01
CA PHE A 139 -0.25 20.27 -0.64
C PHE A 139 0.87 20.71 -1.58
N LYS A 140 2.14 20.50 -1.20
CA LYS A 140 3.31 20.84 -2.02
C LYS A 140 3.42 19.97 -3.28
N ALA A 141 2.92 18.74 -3.23
CA ALA A 141 2.98 17.79 -4.35
C ALA A 141 1.96 18.08 -5.47
N GLN A 142 1.11 19.11 -5.33
CA GLN A 142 0.06 19.43 -6.29
C GLN A 142 0.06 20.91 -6.68
N ASN A 143 -0.53 21.21 -7.85
CA ASN A 143 -0.63 22.56 -8.40
C ASN A 143 -2.05 22.90 -8.91
N LYS A 144 -3.05 22.12 -8.52
CA LYS A 144 -4.44 22.22 -8.98
C LYS A 144 -5.32 23.10 -8.09
N LYS A 145 -4.95 23.23 -6.82
CA LYS A 145 -5.72 23.93 -5.80
C LYS A 145 -4.82 24.86 -5.00
N ASP A 146 -5.34 26.03 -4.66
CA ASP A 146 -4.75 26.82 -3.58
C ASP A 146 -5.02 26.15 -2.21
N TYR A 147 -4.44 26.71 -1.14
CA TYR A 147 -4.54 26.11 0.19
C TYR A 147 -5.98 26.04 0.70
N ALA A 148 -6.77 27.10 0.48
CA ALA A 148 -8.16 27.16 0.94
C ALA A 148 -9.04 26.11 0.23
N GLN A 149 -8.87 25.97 -1.09
CA GLN A 149 -9.52 24.96 -1.91
C GLN A 149 -9.06 23.53 -1.59
N PHE A 150 -7.80 23.38 -1.16
CA PHE A 150 -7.22 22.10 -0.80
C PHE A 150 -7.79 21.57 0.51
N ILE A 151 -7.86 22.41 1.56
CA ILE A 151 -8.43 22.01 2.86
C ILE A 151 -9.96 21.95 2.86
N ASP A 152 -10.62 22.65 1.93
CA ASP A 152 -12.07 22.58 1.70
C ASP A 152 -12.91 22.79 2.97
N GLY A 153 -12.52 23.78 3.79
CA GLY A 153 -13.18 24.10 5.06
C GLY A 153 -12.95 23.10 6.21
N THR A 154 -12.11 22.08 6.00
CA THR A 154 -11.79 21.07 7.03
C THR A 154 -11.06 21.71 8.22
N ASP A 155 -11.55 21.46 9.44
CA ASP A 155 -10.78 21.72 10.66
C ASP A 155 -9.68 20.67 10.83
N LEU A 156 -8.45 21.03 10.47
CA LEU A 156 -7.29 20.13 10.55
C LEU A 156 -6.98 19.63 11.97
N PHE A 157 -7.42 20.34 13.02
CA PHE A 157 -7.24 19.87 14.41
C PHE A 157 -8.20 18.75 14.79
N SER A 158 -9.31 18.60 14.07
CA SER A 158 -10.29 17.52 14.27
C SER A 158 -9.93 16.23 13.51
N VAL A 159 -9.12 16.33 12.45
CA VAL A 159 -8.80 15.21 11.55
C VAL A 159 -8.06 14.09 12.27
N ARG A 160 -8.49 12.84 12.06
CA ARG A 160 -7.82 11.65 12.62
C ARG A 160 -7.71 10.53 11.59
N TRP A 161 -6.56 9.86 11.53
CA TRP A 161 -6.41 8.61 10.78
C TRP A 161 -7.36 7.51 11.25
N SER A 162 -7.76 7.51 12.52
CA SER A 162 -8.71 6.53 13.06
C SER A 162 -10.05 6.54 12.32
N GLU A 163 -10.53 7.70 11.86
CA GLU A 163 -11.77 7.79 11.09
C GLU A 163 -11.62 7.13 9.70
N VAL A 164 -10.49 7.37 9.04
CA VAL A 164 -10.12 6.70 7.77
C VAL A 164 -10.11 5.18 7.96
N ILE A 165 -9.44 4.69 9.00
CA ILE A 165 -9.30 3.26 9.29
C ILE A 165 -10.67 2.63 9.59
N GLN A 166 -11.50 3.29 10.41
CA GLN A 166 -12.86 2.81 10.70
C GLN A 166 -13.72 2.75 9.43
N ASN A 167 -13.60 3.72 8.54
CA ASN A 167 -14.33 3.75 7.27
C ASN A 167 -13.90 2.60 6.35
N ILE A 168 -12.61 2.25 6.31
CA ILE A 168 -12.11 1.07 5.61
C ILE A 168 -12.73 -0.20 6.21
N GLN A 169 -12.58 -0.41 7.52
CA GLN A 169 -13.07 -1.62 8.19
C GLN A 169 -14.58 -1.84 8.01
N LYS A 170 -15.37 -0.77 8.02
CA LYS A 170 -16.82 -0.84 7.76
C LYS A 170 -17.14 -1.19 6.30
N ALA A 171 -16.34 -0.70 5.34
CA ALA A 171 -16.57 -0.91 3.92
C ALA A 171 -16.17 -2.30 3.44
N VAL A 172 -15.15 -2.90 4.04
CA VAL A 172 -14.61 -4.21 3.67
C VAL A 172 -14.56 -5.15 4.89
N PRO A 173 -15.72 -5.51 5.47
CA PRO A 173 -15.76 -6.38 6.63
C PRO A 173 -15.14 -7.74 6.31
N GLY A 174 -14.32 -8.26 7.22
CA GLY A 174 -13.61 -9.53 7.05
C GLY A 174 -12.27 -9.42 6.32
N CYS A 175 -11.88 -8.23 5.85
CA CYS A 175 -10.53 -7.97 5.35
C CYS A 175 -9.67 -7.35 6.46
N PRO A 176 -8.61 -8.02 6.93
CA PRO A 176 -7.69 -7.44 7.91
C PRO A 176 -7.08 -6.13 7.40
N VAL A 177 -6.91 -5.18 8.32
CA VAL A 177 -6.24 -3.90 8.04
C VAL A 177 -5.03 -3.77 8.98
N THR A 178 -3.83 -3.92 8.44
CA THR A 178 -2.57 -3.75 9.17
C THR A 178 -2.11 -2.30 9.05
N VAL A 179 -1.87 -1.66 10.20
CA VAL A 179 -1.52 -0.23 10.28
C VAL A 179 -0.22 -0.05 11.07
N TRP A 180 0.65 0.83 10.61
CA TRP A 180 1.85 1.25 11.33
C TRP A 180 2.10 2.75 11.17
N CYS A 181 2.89 3.33 12.08
CA CYS A 181 3.36 4.70 11.96
C CYS A 181 4.59 4.75 11.05
N ASN A 182 4.59 5.65 10.06
CA ASN A 182 5.65 5.77 9.09
C ASN A 182 6.96 6.26 9.73
N GLU A 183 6.85 7.00 10.84
CA GLU A 183 7.97 7.44 11.66
C GLU A 183 8.79 6.27 12.21
N ASP A 184 8.14 5.13 12.46
CA ASP A 184 8.79 3.91 12.94
C ASP A 184 9.32 3.04 11.81
N THR A 185 8.88 3.27 10.56
CA THR A 185 9.25 2.47 9.37
C THR A 185 10.75 2.15 9.31
N PRO A 186 11.70 3.09 9.54
CA PRO A 186 13.13 2.75 9.47
C PRO A 186 13.57 1.62 10.41
N ILE A 187 12.89 1.44 11.55
CA ILE A 187 13.19 0.44 12.56
C ILE A 187 12.41 -0.85 12.30
N ILE A 188 11.12 -0.74 11.97
CA ILE A 188 10.23 -1.91 11.79
C ILE A 188 10.16 -2.40 10.34
N TRP A 189 10.94 -1.83 9.42
CA TRP A 189 10.94 -2.19 8.00
C TRP A 189 11.06 -3.70 7.75
N PRO A 190 11.98 -4.44 8.39
CA PRO A 190 12.09 -5.88 8.21
C PRO A 190 10.78 -6.62 8.54
N THR A 191 10.10 -6.19 9.61
CA THR A 191 8.80 -6.76 10.02
C THR A 191 7.72 -6.43 9.00
N ILE A 192 7.63 -5.18 8.55
CA ILE A 192 6.66 -4.78 7.50
C ILE A 192 6.85 -5.64 6.26
N LEU A 193 8.09 -5.80 5.77
CA LEU A 193 8.37 -6.60 4.58
C LEU A 193 7.93 -8.06 4.71
N ARG A 194 8.18 -8.68 5.87
CA ARG A 194 7.78 -10.06 6.14
C ARG A 194 6.27 -10.24 6.23
N GLU A 195 5.57 -9.35 6.94
CA GLU A 195 4.11 -9.37 7.05
C GLU A 195 3.44 -9.20 5.68
N PHE A 196 3.97 -8.28 4.84
CA PHE A 196 3.50 -8.10 3.48
C PHE A 196 3.67 -9.34 2.61
N ALA A 197 4.81 -10.01 2.73
CA ALA A 197 5.13 -11.20 1.96
C ALA A 197 4.56 -12.50 2.57
N GLY A 198 4.02 -12.46 3.80
CA GLY A 198 3.57 -13.66 4.51
C GLY A 198 4.73 -14.60 4.86
N LEU A 199 5.91 -14.05 5.14
CA LEU A 199 7.13 -14.81 5.43
C LEU A 199 7.33 -15.02 6.93
N ASP A 200 8.09 -16.06 7.30
CA ASP A 200 8.47 -16.31 8.69
C ASP A 200 9.26 -15.14 9.28
N SER A 201 9.03 -14.86 10.57
CA SER A 201 9.65 -13.76 11.33
C SER A 201 11.19 -13.73 11.30
N GLN A 202 11.85 -14.87 11.08
CA GLN A 202 13.30 -14.99 11.01
C GLN A 202 13.86 -14.91 9.59
N THR A 203 13.00 -14.86 8.58
CA THR A 203 13.41 -14.78 7.17
C THR A 203 14.15 -13.46 6.93
N ARG A 204 15.43 -13.57 6.55
CA ARG A 204 16.29 -12.43 6.22
C ARG A 204 16.01 -11.94 4.80
N LEU A 205 15.88 -10.64 4.64
CA LEU A 205 15.68 -9.99 3.34
C LEU A 205 16.85 -9.05 3.03
N LYS A 206 17.29 -8.98 1.78
CA LYS A 206 18.36 -8.06 1.36
C LYS A 206 17.95 -6.59 1.53
N GLY A 207 16.66 -6.30 1.35
CA GLY A 207 16.09 -4.96 1.47
C GLY A 207 15.75 -4.50 2.90
N GLU A 208 16.12 -5.26 3.95
CA GLU A 208 15.77 -4.97 5.36
C GLU A 208 16.21 -3.58 5.84
N LEU A 209 17.27 -3.03 5.27
CA LEU A 209 17.85 -1.76 5.69
C LEU A 209 17.65 -0.64 4.65
N ASP A 210 16.85 -0.84 3.60
CA ASP A 210 16.69 0.13 2.51
C ASP A 210 16.18 1.48 3.00
N ILE A 211 15.15 1.49 3.85
CA ILE A 211 14.60 2.74 4.41
C ILE A 211 15.65 3.43 5.29
N MET A 212 16.32 2.68 6.16
CA MET A 212 17.36 3.20 7.03
C MET A 212 18.53 3.81 6.24
N ARG A 213 18.93 3.16 5.15
CA ARG A 213 19.97 3.67 4.24
C ARG A 213 19.60 5.01 3.63
N ASN A 214 18.34 5.20 3.27
CA ASN A 214 17.88 6.43 2.63
C ASN A 214 17.81 7.64 3.59
N ILE A 215 17.68 7.40 4.89
CA ILE A 215 17.58 8.46 5.90
C ILE A 215 18.86 8.71 6.69
N THR A 216 19.88 7.87 6.51
CA THR A 216 21.18 7.98 7.20
C THR A 216 22.30 8.37 6.24
N SER A 217 23.38 8.93 6.78
CA SER A 217 24.60 9.14 6.00
C SER A 217 25.30 7.79 5.73
N GLU A 218 26.07 7.72 4.65
CA GLU A 218 26.84 6.51 4.31
C GLU A 218 27.75 6.04 5.45
N THR A 219 28.34 6.96 6.21
CA THR A 219 29.18 6.64 7.39
C THR A 219 28.35 5.99 8.49
N LEU A 220 27.19 6.56 8.82
CA LEU A 220 26.30 6.01 9.86
C LEU A 220 25.74 4.65 9.43
N PHE A 221 25.37 4.50 8.16
CA PHE A 221 24.88 3.23 7.62
C PHE A 221 25.92 2.11 7.74
N LYS A 222 27.18 2.36 7.39
CA LYS A 222 28.27 1.38 7.55
C LYS A 222 28.48 0.97 9.00
N LEU A 223 28.40 1.92 9.93
CA LEU A 223 28.49 1.62 11.37
C LEU A 223 27.33 0.75 11.82
N LEU A 224 26.10 1.09 11.42
CA LEU A 224 24.91 0.30 11.74
C LEU A 224 25.03 -1.14 11.23
N VAL A 225 25.38 -1.35 9.95
CA VAL A 225 25.57 -2.68 9.37
C VAL A 225 26.60 -3.47 10.19
N LYS A 226 27.73 -2.85 10.55
CA LYS A 226 28.75 -3.47 11.40
C LYS A 226 28.23 -3.88 12.79
N TYR A 227 27.30 -3.12 13.38
CA TYR A 227 26.69 -3.46 14.67
C TYR A 227 25.61 -4.54 14.55
N LEU A 228 24.90 -4.59 13.42
CA LEU A 228 23.87 -5.59 13.14
C LEU A 228 24.45 -6.93 12.66
N ASP A 229 25.68 -6.94 12.14
CA ASP A 229 26.52 -8.13 11.93
C ASP A 229 26.94 -8.75 13.28
N ILE A 230 25.94 -9.14 14.07
CA ILE A 230 26.11 -10.06 15.19
C ILE A 230 26.45 -11.42 14.55
N ARG A 231 27.61 -11.95 14.95
CA ARG A 231 28.14 -13.29 14.62
C ARG A 231 27.09 -14.39 14.56
#